data_AF-A0A3E0P6G4-F1
#
_entry.id   AF-A0A3E0P6G4-F1
#
_cell.length_a   1.000
_cell.length_b   1.000
_cell.length_c   1.000
_cell.angle_alpha   90.00
_cell.angle_beta   90.00
_cell.angle_gamma   90.00
#
_symmetry.space_group_name_H-M   'P 1'
#
loop_
_entity.id
_entity.type
_entity.pdbx_description
1 polymer ?
#
loop_
_entity_poly.entity_id
_entity_poly.type
_entity_poly.pdbx_seq_one_letter_code
_entity_poly.pdbx_strand_id
1 'polypeptide(L)'
;MNDEPAPQPPPQWSPEARTWASLLLFAHLFAIVLTVTSYTQPSVLQGQVHALFETYLRNLHLTANPVSYPYARFHLTHALAGDVDFSVEVEAQHADGTTETITLPPDVQPLVRVRRYQALANAAGTLADDQFSEGISTILAKTIAGSTLRREEATGGTIRIRSHLLPELQNVSSLEQIARAMRENVTTAYEADVIVSDTSVELLRRSTTLEVAPAEGASRGASGRQPAQDARERQP
;
A
#
# COMPACT_ATOMS: atom_id res chain seq x y z
N MET A 1 5.08 69.52 10.44
CA MET A 1 4.20 68.50 11.01
C MET A 1 3.35 67.98 9.88
N ASN A 2 3.60 66.75 9.44
CA ASN A 2 2.73 66.09 8.46
C ASN A 2 1.59 65.49 9.28
N ASP A 3 0.39 66.02 9.11
CA ASP A 3 -0.82 65.44 9.70
C ASP A 3 -1.07 64.09 9.04
N GLU A 4 -0.77 63.02 9.77
CA GLU A 4 -1.10 61.66 9.35
C GLU A 4 -2.63 61.53 9.39
N PRO A 5 -3.28 61.18 8.26
CA PRO A 5 -4.73 61.10 8.21
C PRO A 5 -5.23 60.05 9.20
N ALA A 6 -6.18 60.44 10.04
CA ALA A 6 -6.76 59.57 11.05
C ALA A 6 -7.26 58.25 10.42
N PRO A 7 -7.06 57.09 11.09
CA PRO A 7 -7.44 55.79 10.55
C PRO A 7 -8.94 55.77 10.27
N GLN A 8 -9.32 55.46 9.03
CA GLN A 8 -10.72 55.32 8.67
C GLN A 8 -11.34 54.14 9.43
N PRO A 9 -12.59 54.27 9.91
CA PRO A 9 -13.28 53.16 10.53
C PRO A 9 -13.46 52.02 9.51
N PRO A 10 -13.40 50.76 9.96
CA PRO A 10 -13.56 49.63 9.04
C PRO A 10 -14.94 49.69 8.36
N PRO A 11 -15.03 49.29 7.08
CA PRO A 11 -16.28 49.32 6.34
C PRO A 11 -17.33 48.48 7.07
N GLN A 12 -18.46 49.11 7.43
CA GLN A 12 -19.56 48.41 8.08
C GLN A 12 -20.36 47.65 7.04
N TRP A 13 -20.48 46.33 7.24
CA TRP A 13 -21.28 45.51 6.34
C TRP A 13 -22.77 45.73 6.59
N SER A 14 -23.56 45.75 5.51
CA SER A 14 -25.01 45.78 5.61
C SER A 14 -25.54 44.52 6.33
N PRO A 15 -26.71 44.58 6.99
CA PRO A 15 -27.30 43.41 7.64
C PRO A 15 -27.43 42.21 6.69
N GLU A 16 -27.85 42.45 5.44
CA GLU A 16 -27.98 41.43 4.40
C GLU A 16 -26.64 40.77 4.07
N ALA A 17 -25.57 41.57 3.92
CA ALA A 17 -24.23 41.05 3.66
C ALA A 17 -23.73 40.18 4.82
N ARG A 18 -24.05 40.54 6.07
CA ARG A 18 -23.72 39.71 7.24
C ARG A 18 -24.47 38.39 7.21
N THR A 19 -25.76 38.39 6.89
CA THR A 19 -26.57 37.17 6.79
C THR A 19 -26.03 36.22 5.73
N TRP A 20 -25.73 36.73 4.53
CA TRP A 20 -25.14 35.91 3.47
C TRP A 20 -23.77 35.36 3.85
N ALA A 21 -22.91 36.20 4.45
CA ALA A 21 -21.61 35.76 4.91
C ALA A 21 -21.71 34.68 5.99
N SER A 22 -22.62 34.83 6.96
CA SER A 22 -22.87 33.81 7.99
C SER A 22 -23.39 32.51 7.40
N LEU A 23 -24.28 32.57 6.41
CA LEU A 23 -24.80 31.38 5.73
C LEU A 23 -23.71 30.66 4.94
N LEU A 24 -22.89 31.40 4.18
CA LEU A 24 -21.79 30.82 3.42
C LEU A 24 -20.73 30.22 4.34
N LEU A 25 -20.40 30.88 5.46
CA LEU A 25 -19.50 30.36 6.47
C LEU A 25 -20.05 29.07 7.09
N PHE A 26 -21.34 29.05 7.42
CA PHE A 26 -22.01 27.85 7.92
C PHE A 26 -21.95 26.70 6.91
N ALA A 27 -22.28 26.97 5.64
CA ALA A 27 -22.23 25.96 4.58
C ALA A 27 -20.80 25.41 4.38
N HIS A 28 -19.79 26.28 4.42
CA HIS A 28 -18.38 25.90 4.35
C HIS A 28 -17.97 24.98 5.51
N LEU A 29 -18.24 25.41 6.74
CA LEU A 29 -17.90 24.65 7.95
C LEU A 29 -18.64 23.31 8.00
N PHE A 30 -19.91 23.30 7.61
CA PHE A 30 -20.71 22.09 7.52
C PHE A 30 -20.13 21.10 6.49
N ALA A 31 -19.77 21.57 5.31
CA ALA A 31 -19.11 20.77 4.27
C ALA A 31 -17.76 20.18 4.74
N ILE A 32 -16.95 20.96 5.49
CA ILE A 32 -15.69 20.47 6.08
C ILE A 32 -15.98 19.37 7.11
N VAL A 33 -16.87 19.60 8.06
CA VAL A 33 -17.21 18.62 9.11
C VAL A 33 -17.73 17.33 8.49
N LEU A 34 -18.61 17.45 7.50
CA LEU A 34 -19.17 16.30 6.82
C LEU A 34 -18.07 15.47 6.14
N THR A 35 -17.14 16.13 5.45
CA THR A 35 -15.99 15.48 4.83
C THR A 35 -15.10 14.74 5.83
N VAL A 36 -14.75 15.40 6.93
CA VAL A 36 -13.87 14.82 7.95
C VAL A 36 -14.54 13.62 8.63
N THR A 37 -15.83 13.72 8.93
CA THR A 37 -16.57 12.65 9.62
C THR A 37 -16.94 11.47 8.72
N SER A 38 -17.02 11.67 7.40
CA SER A 38 -17.34 10.62 6.44
C SER A 38 -16.10 9.94 5.84
N TYR A 39 -14.92 10.27 6.36
CA TYR A 39 -13.62 9.88 5.79
C TYR A 39 -13.37 8.36 5.80
N THR A 40 -13.78 7.65 6.85
CA THR A 40 -13.51 6.21 7.00
C THR A 40 -14.66 5.32 6.53
N GLN A 41 -15.90 5.67 6.92
CA GLN A 41 -17.11 4.95 6.54
C GLN A 41 -18.28 5.93 6.38
N PRO A 42 -18.52 6.47 5.17
CA PRO A 42 -19.63 7.39 4.95
C PRO A 42 -20.97 6.67 5.10
N SER A 43 -21.86 7.22 5.91
CA SER A 43 -23.27 6.87 5.89
C SER A 43 -23.90 7.25 4.53
N VAL A 44 -25.03 6.62 4.19
CA VAL A 44 -25.79 6.94 2.96
C VAL A 44 -26.13 8.43 2.87
N LEU A 45 -26.51 9.04 4.00
CA LEU A 45 -26.79 10.48 4.09
C LEU A 45 -25.54 11.30 3.79
N GLN A 46 -24.39 10.97 4.39
CA GLN A 46 -23.13 11.66 4.12
C GLN A 46 -22.73 11.53 2.64
N GLY A 47 -22.93 10.36 2.02
CA GLY A 47 -22.68 10.17 0.59
C GLY A 47 -23.54 11.08 -0.30
N GLN A 48 -24.84 11.19 0.01
CA GLN A 48 -25.75 12.07 -0.73
C GLN A 48 -25.41 13.55 -0.56
N VAL A 49 -25.04 13.97 0.65
CA VAL A 49 -24.62 15.36 0.90
C VAL A 49 -23.27 15.65 0.23
N HIS A 50 -22.34 14.69 0.22
CA HIS A 50 -21.08 14.80 -0.53
C HIS A 50 -21.31 15.04 -2.01
N ALA A 51 -22.25 14.30 -2.63
CA ALA A 51 -22.59 14.48 -4.04
C ALA A 51 -23.16 15.88 -4.31
N LEU A 52 -23.99 16.41 -3.40
CA LEU A 52 -24.54 17.76 -3.52
C LEU A 52 -23.44 18.85 -3.52
N PHE A 53 -22.41 18.67 -2.70
CA PHE A 53 -21.29 19.61 -2.58
C PHE A 53 -20.05 19.22 -3.41
N GLU A 54 -20.15 18.25 -4.33
CA GLU A 54 -19.00 17.64 -4.99
C GLU A 54 -18.05 18.67 -5.61
N THR A 55 -18.59 19.58 -6.42
CA THR A 55 -17.78 20.59 -7.13
C THR A 55 -17.08 21.54 -6.16
N TYR A 56 -17.76 21.88 -5.06
CA TYR A 56 -17.22 22.75 -4.03
C TYR A 56 -16.10 22.06 -3.24
N LEU A 57 -16.35 20.84 -2.78
CA LEU A 57 -15.39 20.02 -2.05
C LEU A 57 -14.17 19.68 -2.91
N ARG A 58 -14.35 19.51 -4.22
CA ARG A 58 -13.26 19.27 -5.16
C ARG A 58 -12.26 20.43 -5.18
N ASN A 59 -12.75 21.66 -5.18
CA ASN A 59 -11.89 22.86 -5.14
C ASN A 59 -11.15 23.02 -3.81
N LEU A 60 -11.66 22.41 -2.74
CA LEU A 60 -11.00 22.37 -1.43
C LEU A 60 -10.08 21.14 -1.27
N HIS A 61 -9.96 20.29 -2.29
CA HIS A 61 -9.28 18.99 -2.23
C HIS A 61 -9.82 18.07 -1.12
N LEU A 62 -11.12 18.19 -0.82
CA LEU A 62 -11.85 17.47 0.23
C LEU A 62 -12.68 16.29 -0.34
N THR A 63 -12.50 15.90 -1.59
CA THR A 63 -13.27 14.82 -2.21
C THR A 63 -12.69 13.46 -1.86
N ALA A 64 -13.33 12.76 -0.92
CA ALA A 64 -13.10 11.34 -0.65
C ALA A 64 -13.75 10.41 -1.71
N ASN A 65 -14.57 10.95 -2.64
CA ASN A 65 -15.30 10.21 -3.67
C ASN A 65 -15.59 11.13 -4.89
N PRO A 66 -15.61 10.66 -6.17
CA PRO A 66 -15.44 9.28 -6.62
C PRO A 66 -14.02 8.99 -7.13
N VAL A 67 -13.47 7.84 -6.68
CA VAL A 67 -12.54 6.89 -7.35
C VAL A 67 -11.21 7.40 -7.96
N SER A 68 -11.03 8.69 -8.23
CA SER A 68 -9.84 9.20 -8.93
C SER A 68 -8.72 9.62 -7.97
N TYR A 69 -9.04 9.87 -6.70
CA TYR A 69 -8.05 10.21 -5.66
C TYR A 69 -8.48 9.69 -4.27
N PRO A 70 -8.36 8.38 -3.99
CA PRO A 70 -8.57 7.82 -2.65
C PRO A 70 -7.49 8.25 -1.62
N TYR A 71 -6.76 9.35 -1.87
CA TYR A 71 -5.58 9.78 -1.13
C TYR A 71 -5.70 11.18 -0.53
N ALA A 72 -6.90 11.79 -0.47
CA ALA A 72 -7.11 12.94 0.40
C ALA A 72 -7.11 12.46 1.87
N ARG A 73 -5.97 11.94 2.32
CA ARG A 73 -5.72 11.59 3.72
C ARG A 73 -5.65 12.92 4.46
N PHE A 74 -6.68 13.29 5.23
CA PHE A 74 -6.63 14.53 6.04
C PHE A 74 -5.51 14.49 7.10
N HIS A 75 -4.84 13.35 7.26
CA HIS A 75 -3.62 13.14 8.02
C HIS A 75 -2.32 13.31 7.21
N LEU A 76 -2.32 13.99 6.05
CA LEU A 76 -1.14 14.19 5.18
C LEU A 76 0.09 14.83 5.86
N THR A 77 0.01 15.28 7.10
CA THR A 77 1.17 15.77 7.87
C THR A 77 1.63 14.85 9.00
N HIS A 78 0.90 13.78 9.33
CA HIS A 78 1.24 12.87 10.43
C HIS A 78 1.02 11.42 9.98
N ALA A 79 2.12 10.66 9.83
CA ALA A 79 2.06 9.22 9.70
C ALA A 79 1.43 8.62 10.98
N LEU A 80 0.39 7.82 10.83
CA LEU A 80 -0.19 7.03 11.92
C LEU A 80 0.63 5.76 12.11
N ALA A 81 0.61 5.20 13.32
CA ALA A 81 1.32 3.95 13.67
C ALA A 81 0.90 2.73 12.83
N GLY A 82 -0.22 2.81 12.12
CA GLY A 82 -0.73 1.80 11.20
C GLY A 82 -0.63 2.18 9.72
N ASP A 83 0.02 3.29 9.37
CA ASP A 83 0.20 3.64 7.97
C ASP A 83 1.20 2.65 7.33
N VAL A 84 0.71 1.95 6.31
CA VAL A 84 1.49 1.01 5.51
C VAL A 84 1.55 1.55 4.08
N ASP A 85 2.76 1.63 3.56
CA ASP A 85 2.98 1.78 2.12
C ASP A 85 3.33 0.43 1.52
N PHE A 86 2.97 0.24 0.26
CA PHE A 86 3.23 -1.01 -0.45
C PHE A 86 4.19 -0.79 -1.61
N SER A 87 5.00 -1.80 -1.88
CA SER A 87 5.72 -1.94 -3.14
C SER A 87 5.37 -3.27 -3.80
N VAL A 88 5.49 -3.33 -5.12
CA VAL A 88 5.26 -4.55 -5.89
C VAL A 88 6.53 -4.93 -6.60
N GLU A 89 7.05 -6.11 -6.32
CA GLU A 89 8.22 -6.69 -6.96
C GLU A 89 7.75 -7.76 -7.95
N VAL A 90 8.15 -7.66 -9.20
CA VAL A 90 7.93 -8.68 -10.23
C VAL A 90 9.29 -9.19 -10.66
N GLU A 91 9.59 -10.44 -10.32
CA GLU A 91 10.78 -11.15 -10.78
C GLU A 91 10.44 -11.83 -12.11
N ALA A 92 11.04 -11.35 -13.20
CA ALA A 92 10.91 -11.88 -14.54
C ALA A 92 11.96 -12.97 -14.78
N GLN A 93 11.55 -14.13 -15.30
CA GLN A 93 12.46 -15.19 -15.74
C GLN A 93 12.49 -15.22 -17.26
N HIS A 94 13.64 -14.87 -17.83
CA HIS A 94 13.84 -14.83 -19.27
C HIS A 94 14.24 -16.21 -19.82
N ALA A 95 14.05 -16.41 -21.12
CA ALA A 95 14.36 -17.68 -21.80
C ALA A 95 15.87 -18.03 -21.78
N ASP A 96 16.74 -17.03 -21.59
CA ASP A 96 18.19 -17.21 -21.45
C ASP A 96 18.62 -17.65 -20.03
N GLY A 97 17.65 -17.80 -19.12
CA GLY A 97 17.88 -18.19 -17.73
C GLY A 97 18.28 -17.03 -16.81
N THR A 98 18.29 -15.79 -17.31
CA THR A 98 18.50 -14.61 -16.48
C THR A 98 17.23 -14.24 -15.72
N THR A 99 17.41 -13.62 -14.54
CA THR A 99 16.32 -13.11 -13.73
C THR A 99 16.48 -11.61 -13.49
N GLU A 100 15.40 -10.86 -13.66
CA GLU A 100 15.35 -9.42 -13.40
C GLU A 100 14.19 -9.11 -12.46
N THR A 101 14.44 -8.32 -11.42
CA THR A 101 13.38 -7.87 -10.49
C THR A 101 13.00 -6.43 -10.80
N ILE A 102 11.76 -6.24 -11.23
CA ILE A 102 11.16 -4.93 -11.45
C ILE A 102 10.37 -4.54 -10.20
N THR A 103 10.71 -3.40 -9.61
CA THR A 103 10.00 -2.86 -8.44
C THR A 103 9.10 -1.68 -8.84
N LEU A 104 7.86 -1.70 -8.38
CA LEU A 104 6.91 -0.59 -8.46
C LEU A 104 6.74 0.03 -7.06
N PRO A 105 6.80 1.37 -6.93
CA PRO A 105 7.04 2.33 -8.01
C PRO A 105 8.48 2.35 -8.53
N PRO A 106 8.69 2.51 -9.85
CA PRO A 106 10.02 2.71 -10.40
C PRO A 106 10.46 4.17 -10.22
N ASP A 107 11.77 4.42 -10.22
CA ASP A 107 12.31 5.79 -10.20
C ASP A 107 12.16 6.44 -11.58
N VAL A 108 11.00 7.07 -11.82
CA VAL A 108 10.62 7.66 -13.11
C VAL A 108 10.29 9.14 -12.98
N GLN A 109 10.72 9.93 -13.96
CA GLN A 109 10.29 11.32 -14.09
C GLN A 109 9.12 11.46 -15.06
N PRO A 110 8.18 12.39 -14.81
CA PRO A 110 8.07 13.30 -13.66
C PRO A 110 7.54 12.60 -12.39
N LEU A 111 7.72 13.22 -11.21
CA LEU A 111 7.27 12.71 -9.90
C LEU A 111 5.79 12.28 -9.86
N VAL A 112 4.94 12.87 -10.69
CA VAL A 112 3.53 12.47 -10.82
C VAL A 112 3.37 11.01 -11.27
N ARG A 113 4.29 10.50 -12.10
CA ARG A 113 4.30 9.08 -12.51
C ARG A 113 4.64 8.16 -11.34
N VAL A 114 5.65 8.50 -10.54
CA VAL A 114 5.99 7.78 -9.31
C VAL A 114 4.77 7.67 -8.39
N ARG A 115 4.05 8.78 -8.19
CA ARG A 115 2.83 8.80 -7.37
C ARG A 115 1.72 7.88 -7.91
N ARG A 116 1.58 7.78 -9.24
CA ARG A 116 0.60 6.85 -9.86
C ARG A 116 0.98 5.39 -9.65
N TYR A 117 2.27 5.06 -9.76
CA TYR A 117 2.73 3.70 -9.46
C TYR A 117 2.64 3.37 -7.97
N GLN A 118 2.93 4.33 -7.08
CA GLN A 118 2.73 4.16 -5.64
C GLN A 118 1.24 3.94 -5.33
N ALA A 119 0.35 4.69 -5.98
CA ALA A 119 -1.08 4.49 -5.85
C ALA A 119 -1.50 3.07 -6.28
N LEU A 120 -0.98 2.60 -7.41
CA LEU A 120 -1.22 1.24 -7.90
C LEU A 120 -0.69 0.17 -6.92
N ALA A 121 0.51 0.34 -6.38
CA ALA A 121 1.09 -0.56 -5.40
C ALA A 121 0.25 -0.60 -4.11
N ASN A 122 -0.17 0.56 -3.61
CA ASN A 122 -1.03 0.68 -2.44
C ASN A 122 -2.41 0.04 -2.67
N ALA A 123 -3.00 0.19 -3.85
CA ALA A 123 -4.25 -0.50 -4.20
C ALA A 123 -4.07 -2.02 -4.25
N ALA A 124 -2.98 -2.52 -4.85
CA ALA A 124 -2.68 -3.95 -4.91
C ALA A 124 -2.46 -4.54 -3.51
N GLY A 125 -1.71 -3.85 -2.65
CA GLY A 125 -1.47 -4.28 -1.27
C GLY A 125 -2.71 -4.25 -0.38
N THR A 126 -3.56 -3.23 -0.52
CA THR A 126 -4.82 -3.15 0.25
C THR A 126 -5.76 -4.31 -0.08
N LEU A 127 -5.79 -4.76 -1.34
CA LEU A 127 -6.60 -5.90 -1.76
C LEU A 127 -5.95 -7.25 -1.45
N ALA A 128 -4.63 -7.30 -1.23
CA ALA A 128 -3.92 -8.55 -0.94
C ALA A 128 -4.27 -9.15 0.43
N ASP A 129 -4.62 -8.29 1.39
CA ASP A 129 -4.98 -8.68 2.76
C ASP A 129 -6.46 -9.13 2.88
N ASP A 130 -7.26 -8.95 1.82
CA ASP A 130 -8.67 -9.31 1.81
C ASP A 130 -8.85 -10.82 1.64
N GLN A 131 -8.72 -11.56 2.75
CA GLN A 131 -8.96 -13.00 2.84
C GLN A 131 -10.38 -13.42 2.43
N PHE A 132 -11.32 -12.48 2.32
CA PHE A 132 -12.72 -12.74 2.02
C PHE A 132 -13.05 -12.69 0.52
N SER A 133 -12.15 -12.21 -0.34
CA SER A 133 -12.36 -12.17 -1.80
C SER A 133 -11.13 -12.56 -2.62
N GLU A 134 -10.87 -13.87 -2.71
CA GLU A 134 -9.83 -14.44 -3.60
C GLU A 134 -9.97 -13.97 -5.06
N GLY A 135 -11.19 -13.63 -5.49
CA GLY A 135 -11.46 -13.18 -6.85
C GLY A 135 -11.00 -11.75 -7.17
N ILE A 136 -11.02 -10.81 -6.21
CA ILE A 136 -10.69 -9.39 -6.48
C ILE A 136 -9.22 -9.10 -6.18
N SER A 137 -8.71 -9.67 -5.08
CA SER A 137 -7.31 -9.58 -4.66
C SER A 137 -6.32 -9.99 -5.74
N THR A 138 -6.68 -10.98 -6.56
CA THR A 138 -5.83 -11.53 -7.62
C THR A 138 -5.84 -10.71 -8.91
N ILE A 139 -6.85 -9.85 -9.17
CA ILE A 139 -6.98 -9.12 -10.44
C ILE A 139 -5.84 -8.13 -10.62
N LEU A 140 -5.54 -7.31 -9.60
CA LEU A 140 -4.48 -6.31 -9.71
C LEU A 140 -3.11 -6.99 -9.78
N ALA A 141 -2.83 -7.97 -8.93
CA ALA A 141 -1.59 -8.75 -8.98
C ALA A 141 -1.38 -9.37 -10.37
N LYS A 142 -2.42 -9.98 -10.94
CA LYS A 142 -2.39 -10.63 -12.26
C LYS A 142 -2.15 -9.63 -13.37
N THR A 143 -2.81 -8.48 -13.31
CA THR A 143 -2.68 -7.43 -14.32
C THR A 143 -1.28 -6.79 -14.27
N ILE A 144 -0.77 -6.49 -13.08
CA ILE A 144 0.56 -5.92 -12.88
C ILE A 144 1.64 -6.89 -13.35
N ALA A 145 1.59 -8.14 -12.87
CA ALA A 145 2.58 -9.15 -13.25
C ALA A 145 2.53 -9.45 -14.75
N GLY A 146 1.32 -9.70 -15.29
CA GLY A 146 1.13 -9.98 -16.70
C GLY A 146 1.60 -8.86 -17.63
N SER A 147 1.29 -7.60 -17.28
CA SER A 147 1.75 -6.45 -18.05
C SER A 147 3.27 -6.28 -17.96
N THR A 148 3.87 -6.55 -16.81
CA THR A 148 5.32 -6.39 -16.60
C THR A 148 6.08 -7.48 -17.34
N LEU A 149 5.74 -8.76 -17.12
CA LEU A 149 6.38 -9.90 -17.77
C LEU A 149 6.27 -9.86 -19.29
N ARG A 150 5.11 -9.44 -19.84
CA ARG A 150 4.96 -9.26 -21.29
C ARG A 150 5.86 -8.17 -21.86
N ARG A 151 6.10 -7.10 -21.10
CA ARG A 151 6.99 -6.01 -21.52
C ARG A 151 8.44 -6.47 -21.53
N GLU A 152 8.82 -7.31 -20.58
CA GLU A 152 10.16 -7.88 -20.47
C GLU A 152 10.35 -9.16 -21.31
N GLU A 153 9.37 -9.52 -22.15
CA GLU A 153 9.40 -10.73 -22.99
C GLU A 153 9.63 -12.04 -22.19
N ALA A 154 9.18 -12.05 -20.93
CA ALA A 154 9.28 -13.19 -20.02
C ALA A 154 7.97 -14.02 -20.01
N THR A 155 8.12 -15.35 -19.97
CA THR A 155 6.98 -16.29 -19.97
C THR A 155 6.57 -16.72 -18.55
N GLY A 156 7.39 -16.43 -17.54
CA GLY A 156 7.11 -16.76 -16.16
C GLY A 156 7.88 -15.90 -15.19
N GLY A 157 7.49 -15.97 -13.92
CA GLY A 157 8.08 -15.16 -12.88
C GLY A 157 7.43 -15.31 -11.52
N THR A 158 7.74 -14.39 -10.62
CA THR A 158 7.12 -14.31 -9.30
C THR A 158 6.70 -12.88 -9.03
N ILE A 159 5.49 -12.67 -8.50
CA ILE A 159 5.05 -11.37 -7.99
C ILE A 159 5.06 -11.42 -6.46
N ARG A 160 5.64 -10.39 -5.85
CA ARG A 160 5.64 -10.17 -4.40
C ARG A 160 5.09 -8.78 -4.11
N ILE A 161 4.13 -8.70 -3.21
CA ILE A 161 3.64 -7.43 -2.69
C ILE A 161 4.21 -7.27 -1.28
N ARG A 162 4.99 -6.22 -1.09
CA ARG A 162 5.66 -5.92 0.17
C ARG A 162 4.92 -4.80 0.88
N SER A 163 4.66 -4.99 2.16
CA SER A 163 4.18 -3.95 3.08
C SER A 163 5.38 -3.34 3.81
N HIS A 164 5.44 -2.03 3.80
CA HIS A 164 6.41 -1.20 4.50
C HIS A 164 5.68 -0.45 5.61
N LEU A 165 5.93 -0.83 6.86
CA LEU A 165 5.37 -0.11 7.99
C LEU A 165 6.10 1.22 8.15
N LEU A 166 5.36 2.33 8.07
CA LEU A 166 5.93 3.65 8.24
C LEU A 166 6.26 3.87 9.73
N PRO A 167 7.50 4.28 10.06
CA PRO A 167 7.84 4.60 11.43
C PRO A 167 7.08 5.86 11.87
N GLU A 168 6.62 5.90 13.12
CA GLU A 168 6.01 7.10 13.68
C GLU A 168 7.01 8.26 13.63
N LEU A 169 6.59 9.42 13.12
CA LEU A 169 7.45 10.61 12.97
C LEU A 169 8.14 11.03 14.28
N GLN A 170 7.50 10.80 15.42
CA GLN A 170 8.05 11.09 16.76
C GLN A 170 9.26 10.21 17.12
N ASN A 171 9.39 9.04 16.50
CA ASN A 171 10.47 8.08 16.73
C ASN A 171 11.61 8.23 15.72
N VAL A 172 11.51 9.20 14.81
CA VAL A 172 12.50 9.41 13.75
C VAL A 172 13.09 10.81 13.80
N SER A 173 14.41 10.87 13.98
CA SER A 173 15.17 12.12 14.08
C SER A 173 15.87 12.52 12.79
N SER A 174 15.93 11.63 11.78
CA SER A 174 16.58 11.89 10.50
C SER A 174 15.96 11.12 9.33
N LEU A 175 16.14 11.62 8.10
CA LEU A 175 15.71 10.93 6.87
C LEU A 175 16.40 9.56 6.70
N GLU A 176 17.64 9.42 7.16
CA GLU A 176 18.37 8.14 7.10
C GLU A 176 17.73 7.07 7.98
N GLN A 177 17.21 7.45 9.15
CA GLN A 177 16.46 6.55 10.02
C GLN A 177 15.14 6.11 9.40
N ILE A 178 14.44 7.00 8.68
CA ILE A 178 13.25 6.63 7.89
C ILE A 178 13.63 5.60 6.83
N ALA A 179 14.67 5.88 6.04
CA ALA A 179 15.12 4.98 4.98
C ALA A 179 15.63 3.63 5.50
N ARG A 180 16.16 3.58 6.74
CA ARG A 180 16.52 2.32 7.41
C ARG A 180 15.28 1.57 7.89
N ALA A 181 14.38 2.23 8.61
CA ALA A 181 13.15 1.63 9.10
C ALA A 181 12.26 1.08 7.97
N MET A 182 12.18 1.80 6.83
CA MET A 182 11.47 1.34 5.63
C MET A 182 12.06 0.08 4.99
N ARG A 183 13.34 -0.23 5.25
CA ARG A 183 14.03 -1.44 4.78
C ARG A 183 13.95 -2.59 5.80
N GLU A 184 13.93 -2.26 7.08
CA GLU A 184 13.89 -3.25 8.17
C GLU A 184 12.46 -3.73 8.45
N ASN A 185 11.45 -2.87 8.28
CA ASN A 185 10.05 -3.17 8.55
C ASN A 185 9.30 -3.60 7.28
N VAL A 186 9.87 -4.53 6.53
CA VAL A 186 9.28 -5.06 5.30
C VAL A 186 8.71 -6.44 5.54
N THR A 187 7.41 -6.61 5.29
CA THR A 187 6.73 -7.90 5.34
C THR A 187 6.14 -8.24 3.98
N THR A 188 6.02 -9.52 3.65
CA THR A 188 5.36 -9.96 2.42
C THR A 188 3.87 -10.11 2.68
N ALA A 189 3.06 -9.23 2.09
CA ALA A 189 1.60 -9.31 2.16
C ALA A 189 1.05 -10.37 1.19
N TYR A 190 1.71 -10.56 0.04
CA TYR A 190 1.30 -11.51 -0.98
C TYR A 190 2.48 -12.00 -1.81
N GLU A 191 2.49 -13.28 -2.16
CA GLU A 191 3.45 -13.88 -3.08
C GLU A 191 2.75 -14.92 -3.96
N ALA A 192 3.04 -14.87 -5.26
CA ALA A 192 2.53 -15.84 -6.22
C ALA A 192 3.52 -16.09 -7.36
N ASP A 193 3.56 -17.33 -7.83
CA ASP A 193 4.17 -17.66 -9.10
C ASP A 193 3.25 -17.23 -10.24
N VAL A 194 3.85 -16.70 -11.29
CA VAL A 194 3.16 -16.13 -12.44
C VAL A 194 3.55 -16.91 -13.67
N ILE A 195 2.55 -17.39 -14.40
CA ILE A 195 2.72 -18.07 -15.67
C ILE A 195 1.99 -17.25 -16.73
N VAL A 196 2.71 -16.82 -17.76
CA VAL A 196 2.16 -16.06 -18.87
C VAL A 196 2.07 -16.96 -20.09
N SER A 197 0.86 -17.11 -20.61
CA SER A 197 0.59 -17.68 -21.92
C SER A 197 0.14 -16.59 -22.90
N ASP A 198 0.07 -16.94 -24.18
CA ASP A 198 -0.39 -16.03 -25.24
C ASP A 198 -1.77 -15.43 -24.93
N THR A 199 -2.64 -16.22 -24.28
CA THR A 199 -4.05 -15.85 -24.04
C THR A 199 -4.42 -15.62 -22.58
N SER A 200 -3.59 -16.05 -21.62
CA SER A 200 -3.91 -15.98 -20.19
C SER A 200 -2.69 -15.65 -19.34
N VAL A 201 -2.96 -15.11 -18.15
CA VAL A 201 -1.98 -14.99 -17.06
C VAL A 201 -2.54 -15.78 -15.90
N GLU A 202 -1.77 -16.69 -15.35
CA GLU A 202 -2.17 -17.52 -14.22
C GLU A 202 -1.31 -17.17 -13.01
N LEU A 203 -1.94 -17.10 -11.84
CA LEU A 203 -1.29 -16.86 -10.57
C LEU A 203 -1.45 -18.09 -9.70
N LEU A 204 -0.33 -18.62 -9.22
CA LEU A 204 -0.28 -19.69 -8.26
C LEU A 204 0.21 -19.09 -6.93
N ARG A 205 -0.73 -18.78 -6.04
CA ARG A 205 -0.40 -18.18 -4.74
C ARG A 205 0.49 -19.12 -3.95
N ARG A 206 1.63 -18.62 -3.49
CA ARG A 206 2.44 -19.32 -2.49
C ARG A 206 1.78 -19.07 -1.14
N SER A 207 1.18 -20.09 -0.55
CA SER A 207 0.70 -20.01 0.82
C SER A 207 1.89 -19.64 1.71
N THR A 208 1.81 -18.51 2.40
CA THR A 208 2.79 -18.11 3.41
C THR A 208 2.89 -19.21 4.46
N THR A 209 3.98 -19.97 4.42
CA THR A 209 4.29 -21.06 5.36
C THR A 209 4.65 -20.46 6.72
N LEU A 210 3.67 -19.91 7.43
CA LEU A 210 3.74 -19.72 8.87
C LEU A 210 3.02 -20.93 9.47
N GLU A 211 3.76 -21.74 10.24
CA GLU A 211 3.38 -23.01 10.90
C GLU A 211 3.51 -24.30 10.08
N VAL A 212 4.76 -24.76 9.88
CA VAL A 212 5.05 -26.19 9.98
C VAL A 212 5.86 -26.38 11.26
N ALA A 213 5.21 -26.88 12.31
CA ALA A 213 5.89 -27.32 13.52
C ALA A 213 7.03 -28.30 13.15
N PRO A 214 8.18 -28.28 13.84
CA PRO A 214 9.20 -29.29 13.61
C PRO A 214 8.55 -30.66 13.84
N ALA A 215 8.59 -31.53 12.82
CA ALA A 215 8.19 -32.91 12.98
C ALA A 215 9.20 -33.59 13.93
N GLU A 216 8.91 -33.58 15.22
CA GLU A 216 9.50 -34.53 16.15
C GLU A 216 9.06 -35.93 15.74
N GLY A 217 9.90 -36.61 14.95
CA GLY A 217 9.77 -38.05 14.77
C GLY A 217 9.89 -38.54 13.33
N ALA A 218 11.08 -38.49 12.74
CA ALA A 218 11.44 -39.40 11.64
C ALA A 218 12.97 -39.49 11.44
N SER A 219 13.72 -39.93 12.46
CA SER A 219 15.10 -40.42 12.27
C SER A 219 15.60 -41.15 13.53
N ARG A 220 15.01 -42.31 13.83
CA ARG A 220 15.67 -43.35 14.64
C ARG A 220 15.05 -44.70 14.31
N GLY A 221 15.53 -45.29 13.22
CA GLY A 221 15.12 -46.63 12.84
C GLY A 221 15.77 -47.10 11.55
N ALA A 222 16.75 -47.99 11.71
CA ALA A 222 17.31 -48.90 10.70
C ALA A 222 18.32 -48.34 9.67
N SER A 223 19.61 -48.55 9.93
CA SER A 223 20.37 -49.62 9.26
C SER A 223 21.88 -49.50 9.57
N GLY A 224 22.46 -50.56 10.11
CA GLY A 224 23.89 -50.64 10.41
C GLY A 224 24.27 -51.97 11.06
N ARG A 225 23.99 -53.07 10.35
CA ARG A 225 24.49 -54.43 10.65
C ARG A 225 26.02 -54.40 10.81
N GLN A 226 26.51 -54.64 12.02
CA GLN A 226 27.91 -55.05 12.24
C GLN A 226 28.07 -56.53 11.87
N PRO A 227 29.02 -56.89 10.99
CA PRO A 227 29.42 -58.28 10.84
C PRO A 227 30.34 -58.69 12.00
N ALA A 228 30.14 -59.92 12.46
CA ALA A 228 30.93 -60.61 13.45
C ALA A 228 32.40 -60.75 13.01
N GLN A 229 33.32 -60.47 13.92
CA GLN A 229 34.65 -61.08 13.93
C GLN A 229 34.88 -61.72 15.30
N ASP A 230 34.68 -63.04 15.32
CA ASP A 230 35.30 -63.96 16.26
C ASP A 230 36.83 -63.84 16.16
N ALA A 231 37.50 -63.72 17.32
CA ALA A 231 38.63 -64.57 17.69
C ALA A 231 39.08 -64.24 19.12
N ARG A 232 38.67 -65.11 20.04
CA ARG A 232 39.25 -65.25 21.38
C ARG A 232 40.69 -65.81 21.27
N GLU A 233 41.44 -65.54 22.35
CA GLU A 233 42.37 -66.49 23.01
C GLU A 233 43.75 -66.78 22.37
N ARG A 234 44.83 -66.22 22.96
CA ARG A 234 45.75 -66.93 23.90
C ARG A 234 47.03 -66.10 24.22
N GLN A 235 47.12 -65.67 25.49
CA GLN A 235 48.19 -65.80 26.50
C GLN A 235 49.65 -66.09 26.08
N PRO A 236 50.66 -65.66 26.88
CA PRO A 236 50.82 -65.97 28.32
C PRO A 236 50.77 -64.78 29.28
#